data_AF-A0A8C2NJ67-F1
#
_entry.id   AF-A0A8C2NJ67-F1
#
_cell.length_a   1.000
_cell.length_b   1.000
_cell.length_c   1.000
_cell.angle_alpha   90.00
_cell.angle_beta   90.00
_cell.angle_gamma   90.00
#
_symmetry.space_group_name_H-M   'P 1'
#
loop_
_entity.id
_entity.type
_entity.pdbx_description
1 polymer ?
#
loop_
_entity_poly.entity_id
_entity_poly.type
_entity_poly.pdbx_seq_one_letter_code
_entity_poly.pdbx_strand_id
1 'polypeptide(L)'
;MPAYHSSLIDPDTKLIGNVALLPIRSQFKGPAPRETKDTDIVDEAIYYFKANVFFKNYEINNEAYRTLIYITLYISECRKNPQSAILKAKVRKKCIH
;
A
#
# COMPACT_ATOMS: atom_id res chain seq x y z
N MET A 1 8.19 -18.66 -11.88
CA MET A 1 7.81 -18.38 -10.47
C MET A 1 6.56 -17.51 -10.50
N PRO A 2 5.52 -17.81 -9.72
CA PRO A 2 4.31 -16.99 -9.63
C PRO A 2 4.58 -15.68 -8.86
N ALA A 3 3.68 -14.70 -9.01
CA ALA A 3 3.75 -13.43 -8.27
C ALA A 3 3.44 -13.63 -6.78
N TYR A 4 3.94 -12.73 -5.92
CA TYR A 4 3.68 -12.79 -4.49
C TYR A 4 2.36 -12.11 -4.13
N HIS A 5 1.63 -12.75 -3.21
CA HIS A 5 0.28 -12.42 -2.81
C HIS A 5 0.23 -12.02 -1.33
N SER A 6 -0.67 -11.09 -0.98
CA SER A 6 -0.85 -10.66 0.42
C SER A 6 -1.58 -11.73 1.23
N SER A 7 -1.18 -11.93 2.48
CA SER A 7 -1.85 -12.86 3.40
C SER A 7 -2.68 -12.15 4.47
N LEU A 8 -2.81 -10.82 4.39
CA LEU A 8 -3.39 -9.97 5.43
C LEU A 8 -4.91 -9.83 5.38
N ILE A 9 -5.63 -10.72 4.68
CA ILE A 9 -7.09 -10.63 4.69
C ILE A 9 -7.66 -11.30 5.93
N ASP A 10 -8.33 -10.50 6.76
CA ASP A 10 -9.18 -10.99 7.84
C ASP A 10 -10.65 -11.04 7.34
N PRO A 11 -11.51 -11.95 7.84
CA PRO A 11 -12.91 -12.04 7.41
C PRO A 11 -13.71 -10.74 7.60
N ASP A 12 -13.32 -9.94 8.60
CA ASP A 12 -13.96 -8.67 8.95
C ASP A 12 -13.35 -7.47 8.21
N THR A 13 -12.49 -7.71 7.21
CA THR A 13 -11.85 -6.65 6.43
C THR A 13 -12.89 -5.86 5.67
N LYS A 14 -13.02 -4.58 5.98
CA LYS A 14 -13.93 -3.68 5.26
C LYS A 14 -13.43 -3.48 3.83
N LEU A 15 -14.37 -3.37 2.91
CA LEU A 15 -14.08 -3.08 1.51
C LEU A 15 -14.49 -1.64 1.19
N ILE A 16 -13.68 -0.96 0.38
CA ILE A 16 -14.08 0.30 -0.29
C ILE A 16 -14.20 -0.02 -1.77
N GLY A 17 -15.44 -0.15 -2.25
CA GLY A 17 -15.71 -0.69 -3.58
C GLY A 17 -15.13 -2.10 -3.70
N ASN A 18 -14.21 -2.28 -4.65
CA ASN A 18 -13.57 -3.57 -4.91
C ASN A 18 -12.18 -3.70 -4.24
N VAL A 19 -11.77 -2.76 -3.39
CA VAL A 19 -10.43 -2.74 -2.78
C VAL A 19 -10.55 -2.99 -1.28
N ALA A 20 -9.65 -3.79 -0.72
CA ALA A 20 -9.64 -4.05 0.72
C ALA A 20 -9.08 -2.85 1.48
N LEU A 21 -9.87 -2.35 2.43
CA LEU A 21 -9.45 -1.32 3.39
C LEU A 21 -8.69 -2.00 4.53
N LEU A 22 -7.43 -2.29 4.26
CA LEU A 22 -6.52 -2.91 5.21
C LEU A 22 -6.05 -1.88 6.25
N PRO A 23 -5.88 -2.28 7.52
CA PRO A 23 -5.30 -1.40 8.52
C PRO A 23 -3.84 -1.07 8.15
N ILE A 24 -3.41 0.15 8.49
CA ILE A 24 -2.03 0.60 8.26
C ILE A 24 -1.49 1.32 9.48
N ARG A 25 -0.17 1.21 9.70
CA ARG A 25 0.52 1.92 10.78
C ARG A 25 0.97 3.28 10.29
N SER A 26 0.08 4.27 10.38
CA SER A 26 0.33 5.61 9.88
C SER A 26 -0.02 6.71 10.88
N GLN A 27 0.81 7.75 10.94
CA GLN A 27 0.52 9.00 11.66
C GLN A 27 -0.31 9.99 10.83
N PHE A 28 -0.53 9.69 9.55
CA PHE A 28 -1.37 10.51 8.68
C PHE A 28 -2.85 10.26 9.02
N LYS A 29 -3.64 11.34 9.08
CA LYS A 29 -5.10 11.22 9.19
C LYS A 29 -5.65 10.61 7.90
N GLY A 30 -6.50 9.60 8.04
CA GLY A 30 -7.15 8.92 6.92
C GLY A 30 -8.24 7.96 7.40
N PRO A 31 -9.04 7.42 6.47
CA PRO A 31 -10.14 6.50 6.79
C PRO A 31 -9.66 5.06 7.11
N ALA A 32 -8.37 4.78 6.98
CA ALA A 32 -7.82 3.47 7.23
C ALA A 32 -7.84 3.12 8.74
N PRO A 33 -8.24 1.89 9.11
CA PRO A 33 -8.13 1.41 10.48
C PRO A 33 -6.69 1.45 10.99
N ARG A 34 -6.53 1.59 12.30
CA ARG A 34 -5.20 1.53 12.94
C ARG A 34 -4.76 0.08 13.04
N GLU A 35 -3.59 -0.22 12.47
CA GLU A 35 -2.95 -1.52 12.64
C GLU A 35 -2.35 -1.63 14.05
N THR A 36 -2.53 -2.79 14.69
CA THR A 36 -1.94 -3.12 16.00
C THR A 36 -0.80 -4.12 15.86
N LYS A 37 -0.71 -4.82 14.73
CA LYS A 37 0.38 -5.74 14.39
C LYS A 37 1.64 -4.98 13.96
N ASP A 38 2.77 -5.68 13.97
CA ASP A 38 4.08 -5.11 13.60
C ASP A 38 4.26 -4.87 12.10
N THR A 39 3.47 -5.58 11.28
CA THR A 39 3.52 -5.60 9.82
C THR A 39 2.19 -5.16 9.22
N ASP A 40 2.23 -4.24 8.25
CA ASP A 40 1.06 -3.82 7.48
C ASP A 40 1.20 -4.10 5.98
N ILE A 41 0.15 -3.78 5.21
CA ILE A 41 0.12 -3.99 3.75
C ILE A 41 1.18 -3.17 3.00
N VAL A 42 1.63 -2.04 3.57
CA VAL A 42 2.68 -1.21 2.97
C VAL A 42 4.04 -1.89 3.15
N ASP A 43 4.28 -2.47 4.34
CA ASP A 43 5.48 -3.26 4.61
C ASP A 43 5.56 -4.48 3.68
N GLU A 44 4.46 -5.22 3.49
CA GLU A 44 4.39 -6.33 2.52
C GLU A 44 4.65 -5.84 1.09
N ALA A 45 4.06 -4.72 0.68
CA ALA A 45 4.26 -4.17 -0.66
C ALA A 45 5.72 -3.81 -0.91
N ILE A 46 6.40 -3.19 0.06
CA ILE A 46 7.83 -2.85 -0.05
C ILE A 46 8.69 -4.11 -0.08
N TYR A 47 8.36 -5.09 0.76
CA TYR A 47 9.06 -6.37 0.81
C TYR A 47 8.97 -7.13 -0.53
N TYR A 48 7.77 -7.22 -1.11
CA TYR A 48 7.54 -7.89 -2.38
C TYR A 48 7.86 -7.05 -3.62
N PHE A 49 8.10 -5.75 -3.46
CA PHE A 49 8.28 -4.81 -4.58
C PHE A 49 9.32 -5.30 -5.61
N LYS A 50 10.50 -5.73 -5.14
CA LYS A 50 11.59 -6.17 -6.02
C LYS A 50 11.22 -7.39 -6.85
N ALA A 51 10.40 -8.30 -6.31
CA ALA A 51 9.95 -9.46 -7.06
C ALA A 51 8.77 -9.10 -7.97
N ASN A 52 7.78 -8.39 -7.44
CA ASN A 52 6.51 -8.11 -8.10
C ASN A 52 6.63 -7.12 -9.28
N VAL A 53 7.63 -6.23 -9.29
CA VAL A 53 7.81 -5.26 -10.37
C VAL A 53 8.22 -5.88 -11.72
N PHE A 54 8.76 -7.10 -11.72
CA PHE A 54 9.17 -7.79 -12.96
C PHE A 54 8.01 -8.56 -13.64
N PHE A 55 6.92 -8.82 -12.92
CA PHE A 55 5.80 -9.58 -13.44
C PHE A 55 4.86 -8.67 -14.24
N LYS A 56 4.54 -9.08 -15.48
CA LYS A 56 3.55 -8.41 -16.33
C LYS A 56 2.12 -8.87 -16.07
N ASN A 57 1.96 -10.09 -15.56
CA ASN A 57 0.68 -10.71 -15.28
C ASN A 57 0.54 -10.90 -13.77
N TYR A 58 -0.59 -10.48 -13.21
CA TYR A 58 -0.91 -10.65 -11.80
C TYR A 58 -2.34 -11.18 -11.68
N GLU A 59 -2.51 -12.36 -11.10
CA GLU A 59 -3.82 -12.95 -10.86
C GLU A 59 -4.47 -12.33 -9.62
N ILE A 60 -5.64 -11.70 -9.81
CA ILE A 60 -6.36 -11.02 -8.74
C ILE A 60 -7.37 -11.99 -8.13
N ASN A 61 -6.93 -12.73 -7.12
CA ASN A 61 -7.78 -13.71 -6.43
C ASN A 61 -8.52 -13.08 -5.22
N ASN A 62 -8.14 -11.87 -4.81
CA ASN A 62 -8.63 -11.23 -3.60
C ASN A 62 -8.57 -9.70 -3.71
N GLU A 63 -9.50 -9.00 -3.07
CA GLU A 63 -9.53 -7.55 -2.84
C GLU A 63 -8.23 -7.01 -2.24
N ALA A 64 -7.56 -7.75 -1.34
CA ALA A 64 -6.29 -7.37 -0.74
C ALA A 64 -5.17 -7.22 -1.80
N TYR A 65 -5.23 -8.01 -2.87
CA TYR A 65 -4.22 -7.95 -3.93
C TYR A 65 -4.36 -6.69 -4.76
N ARG A 66 -5.58 -6.19 -4.92
CA ARG A 66 -5.80 -4.89 -5.57
C ARG A 66 -5.09 -3.79 -4.78
N THR A 67 -5.21 -3.80 -3.45
CA THR A 67 -4.48 -2.88 -2.57
C THR A 67 -2.97 -3.01 -2.72
N LEU A 68 -2.43 -4.24 -2.75
CA LEU A 68 -1.01 -4.51 -2.93
C LEU A 68 -0.48 -4.00 -4.29
N ILE A 69 -1.24 -4.21 -5.37
CA ILE A 69 -0.90 -3.72 -6.71
C ILE A 69 -0.88 -2.19 -6.74
N TYR A 70 -1.88 -1.52 -6.15
CA TYR A 70 -1.92 -0.06 -6.09
C TYR A 70 -0.69 0.52 -5.40
N ILE A 71 -0.28 -0.05 -4.27
CA ILE A 71 0.92 0.41 -3.54
C ILE A 71 2.17 0.15 -4.38
N THR A 72 2.29 -1.01 -5.04
CA THR A 72 3.43 -1.35 -5.90
C THR A 72 3.58 -0.35 -7.06
N LEU A 73 2.47 0.02 -7.71
CA LEU A 73 2.46 1.04 -8.77
C LEU A 73 2.83 2.42 -8.21
N TYR A 74 2.33 2.77 -7.02
CA TYR A 74 2.65 4.04 -6.36
C TYR A 74 4.14 4.16 -6.02
N ILE A 75 4.77 3.09 -5.51
CA ILE A 75 6.21 3.05 -5.24
C ILE A 75 7.00 3.31 -6.54
N SER A 76 6.54 2.75 -7.66
CA SER A 76 7.16 2.98 -8.98
C SER A 76 7.08 4.45 -9.42
N GLU A 77 5.95 5.11 -9.19
CA GLU A 77 5.77 6.55 -9.45
C GLU A 77 6.64 7.42 -8.53
N CYS A 78 6.75 7.07 -7.24
CA CYS A 78 7.64 7.76 -6.31
C CYS A 78 9.12 7.70 -6.75
N ARG A 79 9.55 6.59 -7.37
CA ARG A 79 10.92 6.44 -7.88
C ARG A 79 11.17 7.27 -9.15
N LYS A 80 10.16 7.46 -10.01
CA LYS A 80 10.28 8.27 -11.24
C LYS A 80 10.37 9.76 -10.95
N ASN A 81 9.72 10.25 -9.89
CA ASN A 81 9.75 11.67 -9.51
C ASN A 81 10.09 11.87 -8.02
N PRO A 82 11.38 11.94 -7.66
CA PRO A 82 11.82 12.13 -6.27
C PRO A 82 11.36 13.46 -5.66
N GLN A 83 11.08 14.49 -6.48
CA GLN A 83 10.63 15.80 -5.99
C GLN A 83 9.17 15.78 -5.50
N SER A 84 8.32 14.91 -6.05
CA SER A 84 6.93 14.74 -5.61
C SER A 84 6.80 14.15 -4.21
N ALA A 85 7.74 13.28 -3.82
CA ALA A 85 7.81 12.70 -2.47
C ALA A 85 8.26 13.75 -1.43
N ILE A 86 9.20 14.62 -1.80
CA ILE A 86 9.73 15.68 -0.94
C ILE A 86 8.70 16.82 -0.78
N LEU A 87 7.93 17.16 -1.82
CA LEU A 87 6.92 18.23 -1.75
C LEU A 87 5.79 17.90 -0.77
N LYS A 88 5.32 16.65 -0.71
CA LYS A 88 4.30 16.21 0.27
C LYS A 88 4.82 16.23 1.71
N ALA A 89 6.11 15.95 1.93
CA ALA A 89 6.75 16.11 3.23
C ALA A 89 6.93 17.59 3.63
N LYS A 90 7.12 18.49 2.67
CA LYS A 90 7.27 19.94 2.92
C LYS A 90 5.93 20.64 3.21
N VAL A 91 4.83 20.22 2.57
CA VAL A 91 3.46 20.73 2.86
C VAL A 91 3.03 20.39 4.30
N ARG A 92 3.45 19.24 4.84
CA ARG A 92 3.14 18.82 6.22
C ARG A 92 3.61 19.79 7.31
N LYS A 93 4.68 20.55 7.11
CA LYS A 93 5.13 21.55 8.11
C LYS A 93 4.27 22.82 8.12
N LYS A 94 3.43 23.05 7.11
CA LYS A 94 2.69 24.31 6.95
C LYS A 94 1.21 24.23 7.35
N CYS A 95 0.66 23.03 7.57
CA CYS A 95 -0.75 22.81 7.95
C CYS A 95 -0.93 22.32 9.40
N ILE A 96 0.06 22.52 10.28
CA ILE A 96 -0.03 22.23 11.73
C ILE A 96 0.09 23.54 12.53
N HIS A 97 -0.37 24.66 11.96
CA HIS A 97 -0.69 25.89 12.69
C HIS A 97 -2.15 26.20 12.44
#